data_AF-A0A378R2R8-F1
#
_entry.id   AF-A0A378R2R8-F1
#
_cell.length_a   1.000
_cell.length_b   1.000
_cell.length_c   1.000
_cell.angle_alpha   90.00
_cell.angle_beta   90.00
_cell.angle_gamma   90.00
#
_symmetry.space_group_name_H-M   'P 1'
#
loop_
_entity.id
_entity.type
_entity.pdbx_description
1 polymer ?
#
loop_
_entity_poly.entity_id
_entity_poly.type
_entity_poly.pdbx_seq_one_letter_code
_entity_poly.pdbx_strand_id
1 'polypeptide(L)'
;MSTILPTGNRQTMSSREVAELCGKKHRHVCRDIDNLNTTYEKMGMPKVGHTPYINHQNGQEYNEFLLTKEQCVDLISGYHTETRIRINRRWQELENNQHALLDKVDNDTAWLIDELQDEVLRTQPELLKLITYRKMGLSQREIALLLGVSDTTIRHRLSKLARLGFIDYTPNEKYQQMGRLGYQAKQAKQLTLGV
;
A
#
# COMPACT_ATOMS: atom_id res chain seq x y z
N MET A 1 -8.19 17.58 2.80
CA MET A 1 -9.14 16.51 3.17
C MET A 1 -8.40 15.20 3.07
N SER A 2 -8.37 14.41 4.14
CA SER A 2 -7.60 13.18 4.21
C SER A 2 -8.35 12.06 3.50
N THR A 3 -7.92 11.66 2.31
CA THR A 3 -8.39 10.44 1.66
C THR A 3 -7.87 9.26 2.48
N ILE A 4 -8.78 8.64 3.24
CA ILE A 4 -8.52 7.40 3.96
C ILE A 4 -8.43 6.32 2.88
N LEU A 5 -7.22 5.96 2.46
CA LEU A 5 -7.00 4.63 1.87
C LEU A 5 -7.56 3.61 2.87
N PRO A 6 -8.31 2.59 2.44
CA PRO A 6 -8.79 1.57 3.37
C PRO A 6 -7.58 0.86 3.96
N THR A 7 -7.16 1.30 5.15
CA THR A 7 -6.11 0.68 5.93
C THR A 7 -6.60 -0.70 6.34
N GLY A 8 -6.14 -1.71 5.61
CA GLY A 8 -6.16 -3.11 6.04
C GLY A 8 -7.55 -3.71 6.22
N ASN A 9 -8.46 -3.59 5.24
CA ASN A 9 -9.59 -4.53 5.19
C ASN A 9 -9.03 -5.88 4.73
N ARG A 10 -8.53 -6.68 5.68
CA ARG A 10 -8.03 -8.04 5.42
C ARG A 10 -9.22 -8.80 4.83
N GLN A 11 -9.15 -9.10 3.54
CA GLN A 11 -10.27 -9.73 2.83
C GLN A 11 -10.56 -11.06 3.52
N THR A 12 -11.80 -11.23 3.95
CA THR A 12 -12.28 -12.41 4.68
C THR A 12 -13.56 -12.90 4.06
N MET A 13 -13.82 -14.19 4.22
CA MET A 13 -15.06 -14.85 3.84
C MET A 13 -15.73 -15.38 5.11
N SER A 14 -17.03 -15.11 5.26
CA SER A 14 -17.76 -15.58 6.45
C SER A 14 -18.01 -17.09 6.36
N SER A 15 -18.08 -17.77 7.51
CA SER A 15 -18.46 -19.19 7.56
C SER A 15 -19.88 -19.45 7.00
N ARG A 16 -20.74 -18.43 7.00
CA ARG A 16 -22.06 -18.47 6.35
C ARG A 16 -21.95 -18.46 4.83
N GLU A 17 -21.13 -17.58 4.27
CA GLU A 17 -20.82 -17.55 2.84
C GLU A 17 -20.16 -18.86 2.39
N VAL A 18 -19.22 -19.39 3.18
CA VAL A 18 -18.64 -20.73 2.95
C VAL A 18 -19.74 -21.80 2.93
N ALA A 19 -20.67 -21.79 3.89
CA ALA A 19 -21.76 -22.79 3.95
C ALA A 19 -22.64 -22.76 2.69
N GLU A 20 -23.00 -21.57 2.21
CA GLU A 20 -23.77 -21.36 0.98
C GLU A 20 -23.00 -21.83 -0.27
N LEU A 21 -21.73 -21.46 -0.37
CA LEU A 21 -20.82 -21.90 -1.45
C LEU A 21 -20.52 -23.40 -1.41
N CYS A 22 -20.64 -24.04 -0.25
CA CYS A 22 -20.46 -25.48 -0.11
C CYS A 22 -21.75 -26.28 -0.27
N GLY A 23 -22.92 -25.65 -0.19
CA GLY A 23 -24.19 -26.36 -0.02
C GLY A 23 -24.26 -27.14 1.31
N LYS A 24 -23.52 -26.72 2.33
CA LYS A 24 -23.46 -27.35 3.66
C LYS A 24 -24.29 -26.57 4.66
N LYS A 25 -24.79 -27.24 5.71
CA LYS A 25 -25.38 -26.54 6.86
C LYS A 25 -24.29 -25.76 7.59
N HIS A 26 -24.57 -24.50 7.94
CA HIS A 26 -23.64 -23.62 8.67
C HIS A 26 -23.05 -24.26 9.93
N ARG A 27 -23.86 -24.98 10.72
CA ARG A 27 -23.41 -25.73 11.90
C ARG A 27 -22.29 -26.74 11.57
N HIS A 28 -22.31 -27.39 10.41
CA HIS A 28 -21.27 -28.34 10.01
C HIS A 28 -19.97 -27.60 9.66
N VAL A 29 -20.08 -26.46 8.98
CA VAL A 29 -18.91 -25.60 8.69
C VAL A 29 -18.28 -25.09 9.98
N CYS A 30 -19.06 -24.64 10.96
CA CYS A 30 -18.52 -24.24 12.27
C CYS A 30 -17.75 -25.38 12.94
N ARG A 31 -18.31 -26.60 12.95
CA ARG A 31 -17.61 -27.77 13.50
C ARG A 31 -16.30 -28.07 12.75
N ASP A 32 -16.29 -27.94 11.44
CA ASP A 32 -15.09 -28.17 10.63
C ASP A 32 -14.02 -27.10 10.93
N ILE A 33 -14.42 -25.86 11.20
CA ILE A 33 -13.53 -24.78 11.65
C ILE A 33 -12.97 -25.06 13.05
N ASP A 34 -13.77 -25.60 13.98
CA ASP A 34 -13.28 -25.99 15.31
C ASP A 34 -12.24 -27.13 15.22
N ASN A 35 -12.46 -28.09 14.30
CA ASN A 35 -11.48 -29.15 14.01
C ASN A 35 -10.19 -28.57 13.40
N LEU A 36 -10.32 -27.59 12.49
CA LEU A 36 -9.17 -26.88 11.92
C LEU A 36 -8.40 -26.12 13.01
N ASN A 37 -9.09 -25.43 13.91
CA ASN A 37 -8.49 -24.75 15.06
C ASN A 37 -7.73 -25.68 15.99
N THR A 38 -8.20 -26.92 16.16
CA THR A 38 -7.49 -27.96 16.91
C THR A 38 -6.16 -28.33 16.22
N THR A 39 -6.13 -28.31 14.89
CA THR A 39 -4.91 -28.55 14.11
C THR A 39 -3.95 -27.37 14.20
N TYR A 40 -4.46 -26.14 14.07
CA TYR A 40 -3.66 -24.92 14.26
C TYR A 40 -3.03 -24.85 15.65
N GLU A 41 -3.78 -25.20 16.70
CA GLU A 41 -3.25 -25.24 18.07
C GLU A 41 -2.07 -26.21 18.23
N LYS A 42 -2.17 -27.41 17.65
CA LYS A 42 -1.07 -28.39 17.64
C LYS A 42 0.17 -27.90 16.89
N MET A 43 -0.02 -27.05 15.89
CA MET A 43 1.06 -26.44 15.10
C MET A 43 1.56 -25.11 15.69
N GLY A 44 1.00 -24.63 16.81
CA GLY A 44 1.34 -23.34 17.40
C GLY A 44 0.86 -22.12 16.59
N MET A 45 -0.14 -22.31 15.73
CA MET A 45 -0.73 -21.27 14.88
C MET A 45 -1.94 -20.59 15.54
N PRO A 46 -2.24 -19.32 15.18
CA PRO A 46 -3.41 -18.62 15.71
C PRO A 46 -4.72 -19.24 15.22
N LYS A 47 -5.67 -19.38 16.15
CA LYS A 47 -7.03 -19.88 15.86
C LYS A 47 -7.87 -18.85 15.10
N VAL A 48 -8.81 -19.35 14.31
CA VAL A 48 -9.93 -18.56 13.77
C VAL A 48 -10.87 -18.21 14.91
N GLY A 49 -10.99 -16.92 15.23
CA GLY A 49 -11.83 -16.43 16.32
C GLY A 49 -13.32 -16.35 15.95
N HIS A 50 -14.18 -16.49 16.95
CA HIS A 50 -15.60 -16.20 16.80
C HIS A 50 -15.83 -14.71 16.59
N THR A 51 -16.76 -14.38 15.69
CA THR A 51 -17.21 -13.02 15.42
C THR A 51 -18.72 -12.95 15.60
N PRO A 52 -19.26 -11.91 16.25
CA PRO A 52 -20.70 -11.73 16.39
C PRO A 52 -21.33 -11.34 15.05
N TYR A 53 -22.42 -11.99 14.68
CA TYR A 53 -23.23 -11.71 13.50
C TYR A 53 -24.64 -11.33 13.92
N ILE A 54 -25.08 -10.14 13.54
CA ILE A 54 -26.45 -9.70 13.78
C ILE A 54 -27.28 -10.03 12.54
N ASN A 55 -28.28 -10.89 12.69
CA ASN A 55 -29.18 -11.20 11.60
C ASN A 55 -30.17 -10.04 11.38
N HIS A 56 -30.16 -9.47 10.18
CA HIS A 56 -31.02 -8.33 9.81
C HIS A 56 -32.53 -8.64 9.89
N GLN A 57 -32.94 -9.90 9.82
CA GLN A 57 -34.35 -10.28 9.79
C GLN A 57 -35.00 -10.32 11.18
N ASN A 58 -34.24 -10.65 12.23
CA ASN A 58 -34.77 -10.85 13.57
C ASN A 58 -34.01 -10.07 14.66
N GLY A 59 -32.95 -9.35 14.30
CA GLY A 59 -32.13 -8.58 15.23
C GLY A 59 -31.36 -9.42 16.24
N GLN A 60 -31.31 -10.75 16.08
CA GLN A 60 -30.63 -11.64 17.01
C GLN A 60 -29.16 -11.80 16.64
N GLU A 61 -28.33 -11.95 17.68
CA GLU A 61 -26.91 -12.21 17.56
C GLU A 61 -26.64 -13.71 17.42
N TYR A 62 -25.79 -14.07 16.46
CA TYR A 62 -25.33 -15.42 16.21
C TYR A 62 -23.81 -15.43 16.09
N ASN A 63 -23.20 -16.57 16.38
CA ASN A 63 -21.77 -16.75 16.17
C ASN A 63 -21.48 -17.04 14.70
N GLU A 64 -20.49 -16.35 14.15
CA GLU A 64 -19.87 -16.69 12.87
C GLU A 64 -18.33 -16.70 12.98
N PHE A 65 -17.68 -17.02 11.87
CA PHE A 65 -16.23 -16.97 11.74
C PHE A 65 -15.88 -16.18 10.49
N LEU A 66 -14.86 -15.34 10.58
CA LEU A 66 -14.28 -14.64 9.43
C LEU A 66 -12.96 -15.32 9.09
N LEU A 67 -12.90 -15.97 7.93
CA LEU A 67 -11.74 -16.73 7.47
C LEU A 67 -10.94 -15.92 6.46
N THR A 68 -9.61 -15.91 6.60
CA THR A 68 -8.71 -15.44 5.54
C THR A 68 -8.71 -16.41 4.35
N LYS A 69 -8.15 -15.99 3.21
CA LYS A 69 -7.99 -16.86 2.04
C LYS A 69 -7.29 -18.17 2.38
N GLU A 70 -6.18 -18.10 3.12
CA GLU A 70 -5.42 -19.28 3.55
C GLU A 70 -6.26 -20.21 4.44
N GLN A 71 -6.95 -19.65 5.43
CA GLN A 71 -7.82 -20.42 6.33
C GLN A 71 -9.00 -21.07 5.58
N CYS A 72 -9.56 -20.39 4.58
CA CYS A 72 -10.56 -20.98 3.69
C CYS A 72 -9.97 -22.14 2.89
N VAL A 73 -8.76 -21.99 2.33
CA VAL A 73 -8.09 -23.04 1.56
C VAL A 73 -7.79 -24.25 2.44
N ASP A 74 -7.32 -24.04 3.67
CA ASP A 74 -7.06 -25.11 4.64
C ASP A 74 -8.35 -25.85 4.99
N LEU A 75 -9.44 -25.12 5.26
CA LEU A 75 -10.75 -25.69 5.57
C LEU A 75 -11.29 -26.55 4.41
N ILE A 76 -11.24 -26.05 3.18
CA ILE A 76 -11.79 -26.75 2.01
C ILE A 76 -10.87 -27.85 1.48
N SER A 77 -9.61 -27.92 1.91
CA SER A 77 -8.66 -28.93 1.45
C SER A 77 -9.20 -30.36 1.65
N GLY A 78 -9.98 -30.57 2.72
CA GLY A 78 -10.71 -31.82 3.02
C GLY A 78 -12.13 -31.94 2.45
N TYR A 79 -12.60 -30.97 1.65
CA TYR A 79 -13.95 -30.98 1.05
C TYR A 79 -13.93 -31.57 -0.37
N HIS A 80 -15.12 -31.89 -0.90
CA HIS A 80 -15.27 -32.39 -2.27
C HIS A 80 -14.73 -31.40 -3.31
N THR A 81 -14.23 -31.91 -4.43
CA THR A 81 -13.58 -31.11 -5.48
C THR A 81 -14.47 -29.99 -6.02
N GLU A 82 -15.76 -30.23 -6.21
CA GLU A 82 -16.72 -29.21 -6.68
C GLU A 82 -16.80 -28.01 -5.73
N THR A 83 -16.84 -28.26 -4.42
CA THR A 83 -16.84 -27.23 -3.39
C THR A 83 -15.57 -26.39 -3.41
N ARG A 84 -14.41 -27.04 -3.58
CA ARG A 84 -13.13 -26.34 -3.70
C ARG A 84 -13.10 -25.41 -4.91
N ILE A 85 -13.63 -25.84 -6.06
CA ILE A 85 -13.71 -25.01 -7.27
C ILE A 85 -14.56 -23.75 -7.02
N ARG A 86 -15.73 -23.89 -6.38
CA ARG A 86 -16.62 -22.76 -6.09
C ARG A 86 -15.96 -21.72 -5.20
N ILE A 87 -15.32 -22.16 -4.11
CA ILE A 87 -14.64 -21.25 -3.18
C ILE A 87 -13.41 -20.60 -3.81
N ASN A 88 -12.61 -21.33 -4.57
CA ASN A 88 -11.47 -20.76 -5.28
C ASN A 88 -11.89 -19.70 -6.30
N ARG A 89 -12.97 -19.94 -7.07
CA ARG A 89 -13.50 -18.96 -8.02
C ARG A 89 -14.00 -17.70 -7.31
N ARG A 90 -14.68 -17.85 -6.18
CA ARG A 90 -15.13 -16.71 -5.38
C ARG A 90 -13.98 -15.86 -4.87
N TRP A 91 -12.91 -16.48 -4.38
CA TRP A 91 -11.70 -15.76 -3.98
C TRP A 91 -11.03 -15.05 -5.16
N GLN A 92 -10.99 -15.68 -6.34
CA GLN A 92 -10.46 -15.04 -7.54
C GLN A 92 -11.29 -13.81 -7.94
N GLU A 93 -12.62 -13.87 -7.87
CA GLU A 93 -13.49 -12.71 -8.12
C GLU A 93 -13.24 -11.58 -7.13
N LEU A 94 -13.11 -11.92 -5.84
CA LEU A 94 -12.82 -10.99 -4.76
C LEU A 94 -11.47 -10.28 -4.96
N GLU A 95 -10.44 -11.00 -5.39
CA GLU A 95 -9.13 -10.44 -5.73
C GLU A 95 -9.20 -9.56 -6.98
N ASN A 96 -9.86 -10.03 -8.04
CA ASN A 96 -10.00 -9.28 -9.29
C ASN A 96 -10.76 -7.96 -9.08
N ASN A 97 -11.80 -7.96 -8.24
CA ASN A 97 -12.55 -6.74 -7.92
C ASN A 97 -11.70 -5.73 -7.14
N GLN A 98 -10.85 -6.21 -6.22
CA GLN A 98 -9.92 -5.34 -5.50
C GLN A 98 -8.88 -4.74 -6.46
N HIS A 99 -8.31 -5.55 -7.35
CA HIS A 99 -7.39 -5.07 -8.39
C HIS A 99 -8.06 -4.03 -9.30
N ALA A 100 -9.28 -4.30 -9.79
CA ALA A 100 -10.02 -3.36 -10.62
C ALA A 100 -10.34 -2.04 -9.90
N LEU A 101 -10.55 -2.07 -8.58
CA LEU A 101 -10.75 -0.86 -7.79
C LEU A 101 -9.45 -0.06 -7.64
N LEU A 102 -8.33 -0.72 -7.41
CA LEU A 102 -7.00 -0.08 -7.35
C LEU A 102 -6.66 0.55 -8.70
N ASP A 103 -6.83 -0.18 -9.80
CA ASP A 103 -6.60 0.33 -11.15
C ASP A 103 -7.47 1.56 -11.45
N LYS A 104 -8.73 1.58 -10.99
CA LYS A 104 -9.60 2.75 -11.15
C LYS A 104 -9.09 3.94 -10.35
N VAL A 105 -8.70 3.74 -9.08
CA VAL A 105 -8.14 4.82 -8.26
C VAL A 105 -6.86 5.38 -8.86
N ASP A 106 -5.98 4.53 -9.37
CA ASP A 106 -4.72 4.96 -10.00
C ASP A 106 -5.00 5.81 -11.26
N ASN A 107 -5.94 5.37 -12.10
CA ASN A 107 -6.34 6.14 -13.29
C ASN A 107 -7.07 7.44 -12.94
N ASP A 108 -7.99 7.42 -11.97
CA ASP A 108 -8.78 8.58 -11.53
C ASP A 108 -7.94 9.60 -10.74
N THR A 109 -6.73 9.25 -10.29
CA THR A 109 -5.81 10.19 -9.62
C THR A 109 -4.65 10.62 -10.50
N ALA A 110 -4.37 9.91 -11.60
CA ALA A 110 -3.28 10.24 -12.53
C ALA A 110 -3.43 11.66 -13.12
N TRP A 111 -4.64 12.06 -13.52
CA TRP A 111 -4.88 13.41 -14.05
C TRP A 111 -4.64 14.51 -13.01
N LEU A 112 -4.99 14.26 -11.75
CA LEU A 112 -4.78 15.21 -10.65
C LEU A 112 -3.30 15.33 -10.31
N ILE A 113 -2.55 14.24 -10.40
CA ILE A 113 -1.10 14.24 -10.24
C ILE A 113 -0.45 15.07 -11.35
N ASP A 114 -0.85 14.85 -12.61
CA ASP A 114 -0.35 15.62 -13.76
C ASP A 114 -0.65 17.13 -13.62
N GLU A 115 -1.89 17.48 -13.24
CA GLU A 115 -2.28 18.89 -13.02
C GLU A 115 -1.46 19.55 -11.90
N LEU A 116 -1.27 18.86 -10.77
CA LEU A 116 -0.43 19.37 -9.68
C LEU A 116 1.04 19.47 -10.07
N GLN A 117 1.53 18.53 -10.88
CA GLN A 117 2.89 18.56 -11.40
C GLN A 117 3.10 19.77 -12.31
N ASP A 118 2.15 20.04 -13.20
CA ASP A 118 2.13 21.23 -14.05
C ASP A 118 2.11 22.52 -13.23
N GLU A 119 1.28 22.60 -12.19
CA GLU A 119 1.19 23.79 -11.34
C GLU A 119 2.50 24.05 -10.56
N VAL A 120 3.17 22.99 -10.11
CA VAL A 120 4.51 23.09 -9.52
C VAL A 120 5.53 23.66 -10.50
N LEU A 121 5.48 23.22 -11.77
CA LEU A 121 6.38 23.71 -12.82
C LEU A 121 6.08 25.16 -13.22
N ARG A 122 4.80 25.57 -13.23
CA ARG A 122 4.39 26.97 -13.42
C ARG A 122 4.89 27.87 -12.31
N THR A 123 4.77 27.43 -11.06
CA THR A 123 5.23 28.19 -9.88
C THR A 123 6.76 28.25 -9.81
N GLN A 124 7.46 27.22 -10.28
CA GLN A 124 8.93 27.10 -10.25
C GLN A 124 9.50 26.77 -11.64
N PRO A 125 9.54 27.73 -12.59
CA PRO A 125 9.97 27.49 -13.97
C PRO A 125 11.43 27.04 -14.09
N GLU A 126 12.25 27.37 -13.09
CA GLU A 126 13.65 26.92 -13.00
C GLU A 126 13.78 25.40 -12.82
N LEU A 127 12.76 24.74 -12.25
CA LEU A 127 12.70 23.28 -12.18
C LEU A 127 12.42 22.66 -13.55
N LEU A 128 11.55 23.27 -14.36
CA LEU A 128 11.29 22.83 -15.73
C LEU A 128 12.57 22.87 -16.57
N LYS A 129 13.33 23.97 -16.51
CA LYS A 129 14.63 24.09 -17.19
C LYS A 129 15.61 23.00 -16.76
N LEU A 130 15.69 22.72 -15.45
CA LEU A 130 16.52 21.65 -14.90
C LEU A 130 16.14 20.27 -15.44
N ILE A 131 14.84 19.95 -15.51
CA ILE A 131 14.35 18.70 -16.12
C ILE A 131 14.76 18.63 -17.59
N THR A 132 14.52 19.70 -18.34
CA THR A 132 14.83 19.79 -19.78
C THR A 132 16.33 19.58 -20.05
N TYR A 133 17.20 20.31 -19.36
CA TYR A 133 18.65 20.17 -19.55
C TYR A 133 19.18 18.79 -19.16
N ARG A 134 18.58 18.16 -18.13
CA ARG A 134 18.92 16.79 -17.77
C ARG A 134 18.48 15.79 -18.85
N LYS A 135 17.30 15.97 -19.45
CA LYS A 135 16.85 15.16 -20.60
C LYS A 135 17.76 15.32 -21.82
N MET A 136 18.38 16.49 -21.98
CA MET A 136 19.39 16.76 -23.01
C MET A 136 20.78 16.17 -22.69
N GLY A 137 20.95 15.50 -21.54
CA GLY A 137 22.19 14.82 -21.17
C GLY A 137 23.26 15.70 -20.51
N LEU A 138 22.93 16.93 -20.11
CA LEU A 138 23.88 17.83 -19.46
C LEU A 138 24.22 17.35 -18.04
N SER A 139 25.47 17.57 -17.64
CA SER A 139 25.95 17.31 -16.29
C SER A 139 25.43 18.34 -15.29
N GLN A 140 25.39 17.98 -14.00
CA GLN A 140 24.96 18.90 -12.92
C GLN A 140 25.75 20.21 -12.90
N ARG A 141 27.04 20.16 -13.25
CA ARG A 141 27.93 21.31 -13.32
C ARG A 141 27.58 22.23 -14.48
N GLU A 142 27.35 21.69 -15.67
CA GLU A 142 26.93 22.47 -16.85
C GLU A 142 25.58 23.13 -16.61
N ILE A 143 24.65 22.40 -15.98
CA ILE A 143 23.34 22.94 -15.62
C ILE A 143 23.46 24.05 -14.57
N ALA A 144 24.32 23.88 -13.56
CA ALA A 144 24.61 24.89 -12.56
C ALA A 144 25.12 26.19 -13.19
N LEU A 145 26.03 26.09 -14.17
CA LEU A 145 26.54 27.22 -14.94
C LEU A 145 25.44 27.91 -15.76
N LEU A 146 24.63 27.15 -16.48
CA LEU A 146 23.54 27.69 -17.31
C LEU A 146 22.43 28.38 -16.50
N LEU A 147 22.16 27.88 -15.30
CA LEU A 147 21.14 28.44 -14.41
C LEU A 147 21.69 29.51 -13.45
N GLY A 148 22.99 29.77 -13.46
CA GLY A 148 23.63 30.76 -12.58
C GLY A 148 23.50 30.43 -11.08
N VAL A 149 23.47 29.14 -10.73
CA VAL A 149 23.31 28.67 -9.34
C VAL A 149 24.40 27.68 -8.95
N SER A 150 24.57 27.41 -7.67
CA SER A 150 25.56 26.44 -7.18
C SER A 150 25.19 24.99 -7.51
N ASP A 151 26.19 24.13 -7.68
CA ASP A 151 26.01 22.67 -7.84
C ASP A 151 25.23 22.04 -6.67
N THR A 152 25.40 22.57 -5.46
CA THR A 152 24.64 22.16 -4.27
C THR A 152 23.15 22.47 -4.41
N THR A 153 22.80 23.61 -5.00
CA THR A 153 21.41 24.01 -5.27
C THR A 153 20.79 23.09 -6.31
N ILE A 154 21.52 22.76 -7.38
CA ILE A 154 21.09 21.81 -8.40
C ILE A 154 20.81 20.45 -7.79
N ARG A 155 21.73 19.94 -6.96
CA ARG A 155 21.56 18.67 -6.27
C ARG A 155 20.30 18.64 -5.40
N HIS A 156 20.06 19.70 -4.63
CA HIS A 156 18.87 19.81 -3.79
C HIS A 156 17.59 19.83 -4.65
N ARG A 157 17.58 20.58 -5.76
CA ARG A 157 16.45 20.63 -6.70
C ARG A 157 16.20 19.27 -7.36
N LEU A 158 17.26 18.54 -7.76
CA LEU A 158 17.13 17.18 -8.30
C LEU A 158 16.57 16.20 -7.27
N SER A 159 17.01 16.25 -6.01
CA SER A 159 16.43 15.44 -4.94
C SER A 159 14.95 15.77 -4.70
N LYS A 160 14.59 17.06 -4.76
CA LYS A 160 13.20 17.50 -4.64
C LYS A 160 12.34 16.96 -5.79
N LEU A 161 12.82 17.06 -7.03
CA LEU A 161 12.14 16.55 -8.22
C LEU A 161 11.96 15.02 -8.16
N ALA A 162 12.97 14.28 -7.69
CA ALA A 162 12.87 12.85 -7.49
C ALA A 162 11.83 12.46 -6.44
N ARG A 163 11.82 13.17 -5.29
CA ARG A 163 10.81 12.95 -4.24
C ARG A 163 9.39 13.22 -4.72
N LEU A 164 9.23 14.16 -5.65
CA LEU A 164 7.95 14.53 -6.25
C LEU A 164 7.59 13.65 -7.47
N GLY A 165 8.43 12.67 -7.83
CA GLY A 165 8.14 11.73 -8.92
C GLY A 165 8.38 12.28 -10.34
N PHE A 166 9.02 13.44 -10.50
CA PHE A 166 9.25 14.03 -11.83
C PHE A 166 10.43 13.38 -12.57
N ILE A 167 11.43 12.87 -11.85
CA ILE A 167 12.65 12.30 -12.43
C ILE A 167 13.20 11.15 -11.58
N ASP A 168 13.87 10.21 -12.23
CA ASP A 168 14.68 9.21 -11.53
C ASP A 168 16.05 9.80 -11.21
N TYR A 169 16.32 10.04 -9.92
CA TYR A 169 17.60 10.56 -9.46
C TYR A 169 17.97 10.02 -8.09
N THR A 170 19.15 9.38 -8.03
CA THR A 170 19.76 8.88 -6.79
C THR A 170 20.96 9.77 -6.43
N PRO A 171 20.91 10.51 -5.30
CA PRO A 171 22.03 11.35 -4.90
C PRO A 171 23.22 10.49 -4.44
N ASN A 172 24.44 10.83 -4.88
CA ASN A 172 25.66 10.12 -4.50
C ASN A 172 25.90 10.15 -2.97
N GLU A 173 26.14 8.96 -2.40
CA GLU A 173 26.21 8.69 -0.96
C GLU A 173 27.27 9.51 -0.21
N LYS A 174 28.46 9.68 -0.80
CA LYS A 174 29.55 10.48 -0.22
C LYS A 174 29.11 11.92 0.07
N TYR A 175 28.33 12.51 -0.83
CA TYR A 175 27.84 13.89 -0.67
C TYR A 175 26.63 14.00 0.26
N GLN A 176 25.87 12.90 0.47
CA GLN A 176 24.81 12.87 1.47
C GLN A 176 25.38 12.90 2.90
N GLN A 177 26.42 12.12 3.17
CA GLN A 177 27.07 12.06 4.49
C GLN A 177 27.68 13.41 4.87
N MET A 178 28.42 14.04 3.95
CA MET A 178 29.01 15.37 4.17
C MET A 178 27.95 16.46 4.41
N GLY A 179 26.79 16.38 3.74
CA GLY A 179 25.68 17.30 3.96
C GLY A 179 25.05 17.16 5.35
N ARG A 180 24.85 15.92 5.83
CA ARG A 180 24.33 15.65 7.19
C ARG A 180 25.27 16.17 8.27
N LEU A 181 26.57 15.89 8.15
CA LEU A 181 27.59 16.37 9.08
C LEU A 181 27.65 17.91 9.12
N GLY A 182 27.57 18.56 7.96
CA GLY A 182 27.53 20.03 7.87
C GLY A 182 26.28 20.65 8.51
N TYR A 183 25.11 20.03 8.31
CA TYR A 183 23.86 20.50 8.93
C TYR A 183 23.86 20.32 10.46
N GLN A 184 24.35 19.16 10.94
CA GLN A 184 24.56 18.91 12.38
C GLN A 184 25.53 19.92 12.98
N ALA A 185 26.64 20.24 12.31
CA ALA A 185 27.59 21.25 12.75
C ALA A 185 26.96 22.67 12.79
N LYS A 186 26.11 23.02 11.81
CA LYS A 186 25.40 24.30 11.79
C LYS A 186 24.37 24.42 12.92
N GLN A 187 23.59 23.36 13.16
CA GLN A 187 22.63 23.31 14.27
C GLN A 187 23.33 23.37 15.63
N ALA A 188 24.43 22.62 15.80
CA ALA A 188 25.25 22.68 17.01
C ALA A 188 25.79 24.09 17.23
N LYS A 189 26.28 24.75 16.17
CA LYS A 189 26.78 26.13 16.25
C LYS A 189 25.69 27.15 16.60
N GLN A 190 24.47 26.97 16.09
CA GLN A 190 23.30 27.80 16.43
C GLN A 190 22.87 27.59 17.89
N LEU A 191 22.84 26.35 18.39
CA LEU A 191 22.57 26.06 19.81
C LEU A 191 23.63 26.67 20.74
N THR A 192 24.90 26.66 20.35
CA THR A 192 25.98 27.23 21.17
C THR A 192 26.02 28.76 21.19
N LEU A 193 25.38 29.44 20.22
CA LEU A 193 25.40 30.89 20.06
C LEU A 193 24.19 31.63 20.66
N GLY A 194 23.25 30.92 21.30
CA GLY A 194 22.21 31.53 22.14
C GLY A 194 21.30 32.54 21.44
N VAL A 195 20.57 32.10 20.42
CA VAL A 195 19.23 32.62 20.08
C VAL A 195 18.26 31.45 20.14
#